data_AF-A0A8E0S1Q5-F1
#
_entry.id   AF-A0A8E0S1Q5-F1
#
_cell.length_a   1.000
_cell.length_b   1.000
_cell.length_c   1.000
_cell.angle_alpha   90.00
_cell.angle_beta   90.00
_cell.angle_gamma   90.00
#
_symmetry.space_group_name_H-M   'P 1'
#
loop_
_entity.id
_entity.type
_entity.pdbx_description
1 polymer ?
#
loop_
_entity_poly.entity_id
_entity_poly.type
_entity_poly.pdbx_seq_one_letter_code
_entity_poly.pdbx_strand_id
1 'polypeptide(L)'
;MQLAKLCNDLSSREDRHNPVFRLARTLEGKLIQAQRWLADPRGPQRQVGLEACRSLAQGARKLLDLDAATSPKGQGSSDLGAVNGNEAEKASRDSCTEACEHVDRAAERLFAVSAQPDSK
;
A
#
# COMPACT_ATOMS: atom_id res chain seq x y z
N MET A 1 -36.72 -21.47 -6.11
CA MET A 1 -35.48 -21.42 -5.30
C MET A 1 -34.37 -20.57 -5.97
N GLN A 2 -34.67 -19.35 -6.44
CA GLN A 2 -33.64 -18.49 -7.07
C GLN A 2 -33.03 -17.48 -6.08
N LEU A 3 -33.81 -16.98 -5.11
CA LEU A 3 -33.32 -16.04 -4.10
C LEU A 3 -32.29 -16.68 -3.16
N ALA A 4 -32.54 -17.90 -2.71
CA ALA A 4 -31.61 -18.64 -1.85
C ALA A 4 -30.28 -18.91 -2.57
N LYS A 5 -30.32 -19.24 -3.88
CA LYS A 5 -29.13 -19.41 -4.71
C LYS A 5 -28.39 -18.08 -4.92
N LEU A 6 -29.12 -16.98 -5.19
CA LEU A 6 -28.56 -15.64 -5.33
C LEU A 6 -27.88 -15.15 -4.03
N CYS A 7 -28.50 -15.39 -2.87
CA CYS A 7 -27.92 -15.07 -1.58
C CYS A 7 -26.67 -15.93 -1.27
N ASN A 8 -26.66 -17.19 -1.70
CA ASN A 8 -25.51 -18.07 -1.55
C ASN A 8 -24.35 -17.64 -2.49
N ASP A 9 -24.66 -17.30 -3.74
CA ASP A 9 -23.72 -16.80 -4.75
C ASP A 9 -23.16 -15.40 -4.38
N LEU A 10 -23.95 -14.56 -3.70
CA LEU A 10 -23.50 -13.27 -3.17
C LEU A 10 -22.62 -13.44 -1.92
N SER A 11 -22.85 -14.49 -1.13
CA SER A 11 -22.06 -14.82 0.07
C SER A 11 -20.75 -15.54 -0.26
N SER A 12 -20.70 -16.28 -1.37
CA SER A 12 -19.49 -16.96 -1.88
C SER A 12 -18.60 -16.07 -2.76
N ARG A 13 -18.93 -14.78 -2.94
CA ARG A 13 -18.03 -13.81 -3.58
C ARG A 13 -16.79 -13.56 -2.72
N GLU A 14 -15.74 -14.34 -2.98
CA GLU A 14 -14.42 -14.31 -2.34
C GLU A 14 -13.71 -12.93 -2.41
N ASP A 15 -14.11 -12.04 -3.33
CA ASP A 15 -13.37 -10.80 -3.61
C ASP A 15 -13.64 -9.63 -2.65
N ARG A 16 -14.75 -9.62 -1.91
CA ARG A 16 -15.08 -8.49 -1.00
C ARG A 16 -14.45 -8.60 0.40
N HIS A 17 -14.03 -9.80 0.77
CA HIS A 17 -13.37 -10.07 2.05
C HIS A 17 -11.85 -10.21 1.92
N ASN A 18 -11.33 -10.17 0.70
CA ASN A 18 -9.90 -10.25 0.48
C ASN A 18 -9.21 -9.00 1.09
N PRO A 19 -8.35 -9.19 2.10
CA PRO A 19 -7.70 -8.10 2.82
C PRO A 19 -6.80 -7.25 1.91
N VAL A 20 -6.24 -7.85 0.85
CA VAL A 20 -5.44 -7.15 -0.18
C VAL A 20 -6.32 -6.17 -0.95
N PHE A 21 -7.47 -6.61 -1.48
CA PHE A 21 -8.38 -5.74 -2.23
C PHE A 21 -8.93 -4.59 -1.38
N ARG A 22 -9.32 -4.86 -0.12
CA ARG A 22 -9.79 -3.80 0.80
C ARG A 22 -8.70 -2.78 1.11
N LEU A 23 -7.47 -3.25 1.34
CA LEU A 23 -6.32 -2.40 1.59
C LEU A 23 -5.97 -1.57 0.35
N ALA A 24 -5.93 -2.17 -0.84
CA ALA A 24 -5.70 -1.47 -2.11
C ALA A 24 -6.73 -0.34 -2.32
N ARG A 25 -8.02 -0.61 -2.09
CA ARG A 25 -9.08 0.41 -2.18
C ARG A 25 -8.91 1.54 -1.15
N THR A 26 -8.42 1.23 0.05
CA THR A 26 -8.10 2.24 1.06
C THR A 26 -6.94 3.11 0.59
N LEU A 27 -5.89 2.50 0.02
CA LEU A 27 -4.72 3.20 -0.48
C LEU A 27 -5.02 4.09 -1.68
N GLU A 28 -5.94 3.69 -2.55
CA GLU A 28 -6.44 4.54 -3.63
C GLU A 28 -7.01 5.86 -3.09
N GLY A 29 -7.84 5.80 -2.05
CA GLY A 29 -8.37 7.00 -1.38
C GLY A 29 -7.27 7.86 -0.74
N LYS A 30 -6.26 7.22 -0.12
CA LYS A 30 -5.11 7.93 0.45
C LYS A 30 -4.25 8.60 -0.62
N LEU A 31 -4.05 7.95 -1.77
CA LEU A 31 -3.32 8.53 -2.89
C LEU A 31 -4.02 9.78 -3.42
N ILE A 32 -5.35 9.77 -3.56
CA ILE A 32 -6.13 10.95 -3.97
C ILE A 32 -5.97 12.09 -2.96
N GLN A 33 -6.00 11.81 -1.66
CA GLN A 33 -5.77 12.81 -0.61
C GLN A 33 -4.36 13.40 -0.68
N ALA A 34 -3.34 12.54 -0.85
CA ALA A 34 -1.96 12.96 -1.04
C ALA A 34 -1.80 13.83 -2.29
N GLN A 35 -2.37 13.44 -3.43
CA GLN A 35 -2.32 14.20 -4.68
C GLN A 35 -2.93 15.60 -4.54
N ARG A 36 -4.09 15.71 -3.87
CA ARG A 36 -4.73 17.01 -3.59
C ARG A 36 -3.83 17.92 -2.75
N TRP A 37 -3.17 17.34 -1.75
CA TRP A 37 -2.21 18.08 -0.94
C TRP A 37 -0.97 18.49 -1.73
N LEU A 38 -0.41 17.63 -2.58
CA LEU A 38 0.74 17.96 -3.40
C LEU A 38 0.45 19.11 -4.39
N ALA A 39 -0.81 19.28 -4.81
CA ALA A 39 -1.24 20.40 -5.64
C ALA A 39 -1.29 21.74 -4.87
N ASP A 40 -1.59 21.71 -3.55
CA ASP A 40 -1.53 22.87 -2.66
C ASP A 40 -0.92 22.49 -1.30
N PRO A 41 0.42 22.45 -1.19
CA PRO A 41 1.08 21.96 0.01
C PRO A 41 0.86 22.83 1.25
N ARG A 42 0.55 24.12 1.06
CA ARG A 42 0.29 25.09 2.14
C ARG A 42 -1.20 25.24 2.46
N GLY A 43 -2.06 24.59 1.69
CA GLY A 43 -3.50 24.67 1.83
C GLY A 43 -4.03 24.09 3.15
N PRO A 44 -5.34 24.25 3.40
CA PRO A 44 -5.99 23.83 4.65
C PRO A 44 -5.93 22.30 4.88
N GLN A 45 -5.65 21.52 3.83
CA GLN A 45 -5.58 20.05 3.91
C GLN A 45 -4.17 19.53 4.19
N ARG A 46 -3.21 20.40 4.57
CA ARG A 46 -1.80 20.01 4.77
C ARG A 46 -1.60 18.81 5.70
N GLN A 47 -2.25 18.83 6.88
CA GLN A 47 -2.16 17.74 7.86
C GLN A 47 -2.76 16.43 7.30
N VAL A 48 -3.92 16.52 6.66
CA VAL A 48 -4.60 15.38 6.02
C VAL A 48 -3.72 14.78 4.92
N GLY A 49 -3.04 15.62 4.15
CA GLY A 49 -2.10 15.18 3.12
C GLY A 49 -0.88 14.44 3.67
N LEU A 50 -0.25 14.96 4.73
CA LEU A 50 0.87 14.28 5.39
C LEU A 50 0.46 12.90 5.93
N GLU A 51 -0.69 12.84 6.61
CA GLU A 51 -1.23 11.58 7.13
C GLU A 51 -1.61 10.61 6.01
N ALA A 52 -2.06 11.13 4.86
CA ALA A 52 -2.36 10.32 3.69
C ALA A 52 -1.09 9.70 3.09
N CYS A 53 0.01 10.45 2.96
CA CYS A 53 1.30 9.92 2.52
C CYS A 53 1.84 8.83 3.47
N ARG A 54 1.78 9.06 4.78
CA ARG A 54 2.18 8.05 5.79
C ARG A 54 1.32 6.80 5.72
N SER A 55 0.00 6.96 5.60
CA SER A 55 -0.94 5.85 5.46
C SER A 55 -0.67 5.06 4.17
N LEU A 56 -0.31 5.75 3.09
CA LEU A 56 0.02 5.13 1.81
C LEU A 56 1.29 4.27 1.92
N ALA A 57 2.37 4.81 2.48
CA ALA A 57 3.63 4.11 2.71
C ALA A 57 3.44 2.88 3.63
N GLN A 58 2.72 3.05 4.74
CA GLN A 58 2.40 1.94 5.66
C GLN A 58 1.55 0.85 4.99
N GLY A 59 0.53 1.24 4.22
CA GLY A 59 -0.32 0.29 3.53
C GLY A 59 0.38 -0.44 2.39
N ALA A 60 1.30 0.21 1.67
CA ALA A 60 2.11 -0.43 0.65
C ALA A 60 2.99 -1.55 1.24
N ARG A 61 3.67 -1.28 2.37
CA ARG A 61 4.43 -2.32 3.10
C ARG A 61 3.53 -3.48 3.53
N LYS A 62 2.35 -3.16 4.07
CA LYS A 62 1.38 -4.18 4.49
C LYS A 62 0.83 -5.01 3.33
N LEU A 63 0.70 -4.46 2.12
CA LEU A 63 0.32 -5.23 0.93
C LEU A 63 1.38 -6.29 0.61
N LEU A 64 2.66 -5.94 0.68
CA LEU A 64 3.74 -6.91 0.47
C LEU A 64 3.75 -8.03 1.51
N ASP A 65 3.46 -7.72 2.77
CA ASP A 65 3.36 -8.73 3.83
C ASP A 65 2.20 -9.71 3.59
N LEU A 66 1.07 -9.22 3.08
CA LEU A 66 -0.08 -10.05 2.74
C LEU A 66 0.17 -10.93 1.51
N ASP A 67 0.92 -10.44 0.53
CA ASP A 67 1.30 -11.18 -0.67
C ASP A 67 2.24 -12.34 -0.33
N ALA A 68 3.25 -12.09 0.50
CA ALA A 68 4.17 -13.12 1.00
C ALA A 68 3.47 -14.20 1.85
N ALA A 69 2.38 -13.85 2.56
CA ALA A 69 1.59 -14.78 3.35
C ALA A 69 0.63 -15.65 2.51
N THR A 70 0.30 -15.22 1.29
CA THR A 70 -0.66 -15.88 0.40
C THR A 70 0.01 -16.87 -0.55
N SER A 71 1.33 -16.81 -0.74
CA SER A 71 2.09 -17.81 -1.49
C SER A 71 2.22 -19.12 -0.68
N PRO A 72 1.56 -20.23 -1.07
CA PRO A 72 1.68 -21.49 -0.36
C PRO A 72 3.09 -22.04 -0.58
N LYS A 73 3.90 -22.07 0.49
CA LYS A 73 5.13 -22.86 0.50
C LYS A 73 4.76 -24.35 0.39
N GLY A 74 4.90 -24.91 -0.80
CA GLY A 74 5.29 -26.32 -0.97
C GLY A 74 4.42 -27.17 -1.89
N GLN A 75 4.95 -27.50 -3.07
CA GLN A 75 4.98 -28.90 -3.50
C GLN A 75 6.16 -29.18 -4.46
N GLY A 76 7.21 -29.82 -3.92
CA GLY A 76 7.98 -30.88 -4.60
C GLY A 76 9.10 -30.52 -5.58
N SER A 77 10.34 -30.68 -5.11
CA SER A 77 11.47 -31.29 -5.85
C SER A 77 12.12 -30.52 -7.00
N SER A 78 13.24 -29.83 -6.72
CA SER A 78 14.59 -30.22 -7.16
C SER A 78 15.60 -29.19 -6.65
N ASP A 79 16.62 -29.70 -5.99
CA ASP A 79 17.78 -29.02 -5.45
C ASP A 79 18.50 -28.17 -6.54
N LEU A 80 19.14 -27.07 -6.14
CA LEU A 80 20.00 -26.15 -6.92
C LEU A 80 19.40 -24.88 -7.60
N GLY A 81 18.07 -24.70 -7.69
CA GLY A 81 17.47 -23.54 -8.39
C GLY A 81 16.83 -22.44 -7.52
N ALA A 82 16.59 -22.69 -6.23
CA ALA A 82 15.70 -21.87 -5.39
C ALA A 82 16.36 -20.66 -4.72
N VAL A 83 17.70 -20.60 -4.66
CA VAL A 83 18.43 -19.53 -3.97
C VAL A 83 18.22 -18.17 -4.67
N ASN A 84 18.26 -18.14 -6.00
CA ASN A 84 18.13 -16.88 -6.76
C ASN A 84 16.71 -16.27 -6.71
N GLY A 85 15.67 -17.09 -6.62
CA GLY A 85 14.28 -16.60 -6.58
C GLY A 85 13.97 -15.88 -5.26
N ASN A 86 14.42 -16.46 -4.15
CA ASN A 86 14.21 -15.90 -2.81
C ASN A 86 15.04 -14.62 -2.59
N GLU A 87 16.26 -14.56 -3.16
CA GLU A 87 17.10 -13.34 -3.16
C GLU A 87 16.46 -12.20 -3.96
N ALA A 88 15.89 -12.49 -5.13
CA ALA A 88 15.22 -11.50 -5.96
C ALA A 88 13.92 -10.96 -5.31
N GLU A 89 13.11 -11.83 -4.72
CA GLU A 89 11.88 -11.44 -4.00
C GLU A 89 12.20 -10.60 -2.76
N LYS A 90 13.24 -11.00 -2.00
CA LYS A 90 13.76 -10.23 -0.87
C LYS A 90 14.28 -8.86 -1.31
N ALA A 91 15.08 -8.79 -2.38
CA ALA A 91 15.60 -7.53 -2.91
C ALA A 91 14.46 -6.58 -3.36
N SER A 92 13.42 -7.13 -3.99
CA SER A 92 12.21 -6.37 -4.36
C SER A 92 11.49 -5.81 -3.13
N ARG A 93 11.32 -6.60 -2.07
CA ARG A 93 10.73 -6.16 -0.79
C ARG A 93 11.57 -5.09 -0.09
N ASP A 94 12.89 -5.27 -0.06
CA ASP A 94 13.82 -4.32 0.53
C ASP A 94 13.75 -2.98 -0.24
N SER A 95 13.75 -3.03 -1.58
CA SER A 95 13.59 -1.84 -2.43
C SER A 95 12.26 -1.13 -2.22
N CYS A 96 11.15 -1.86 -2.06
CA CYS A 96 9.86 -1.26 -1.78
C CYS A 96 9.82 -0.62 -0.38
N THR A 97 10.47 -1.24 0.61
CA THR A 97 10.59 -0.69 1.96
C THR A 97 11.33 0.64 1.93
N GLU A 98 12.47 0.68 1.25
CA GLU A 98 13.25 1.90 1.04
C GLU A 98 12.43 2.98 0.31
N ALA A 99 11.70 2.62 -0.75
CA ALA A 99 10.82 3.54 -1.46
C ALA A 99 9.75 4.14 -0.54
N CYS A 100 9.15 3.35 0.35
CA CYS A 100 8.18 3.83 1.32
C CYS A 100 8.81 4.80 2.33
N GLU A 101 10.03 4.54 2.79
CA GLU A 101 10.78 5.47 3.67
C GLU A 101 11.15 6.77 2.95
N HIS A 102 11.43 6.72 1.65
CA HIS A 102 11.64 7.92 0.85
C HIS A 102 10.37 8.78 0.77
N VAL A 103 9.20 8.17 0.60
CA VAL A 103 7.91 8.87 0.60
C VAL A 103 7.66 9.54 1.96
N ASP A 104 7.87 8.80 3.05
CA ASP A 104 7.70 9.33 4.42
C ASP A 104 8.62 10.55 4.65
N ARG A 105 9.92 10.44 4.36
CA ARG A 105 10.89 11.54 4.50
C ARG A 105 10.59 12.72 3.58
N ALA A 106 10.12 12.48 2.36
CA ALA A 106 9.77 13.54 1.43
C ALA A 106 8.53 14.31 1.90
N ALA A 107 7.50 13.58 2.35
CA ALA A 107 6.28 14.17 2.88
C ALA A 107 6.56 15.02 4.13
N GLU A 108 7.39 14.54 5.05
CA GLU A 108 7.76 15.30 6.25
C GLU A 108 8.53 16.58 5.93
N ARG A 109 9.48 16.51 4.99
CA ARG A 109 10.22 17.69 4.52
C ARG A 109 9.29 18.70 3.86
N LEU A 110 8.39 18.24 2.99
CA LEU A 110 7.42 19.12 2.35
C LEU A 110 6.48 19.77 3.38
N PHE A 111 6.01 19.00 4.36
CA PHE A 111 5.18 19.51 5.45
C PHE A 111 5.91 20.59 6.27
N ALA A 112 7.19 20.37 6.60
CA ALA A 112 8.00 21.34 7.32
C ALA A 112 8.21 22.62 6.52
N VAL A 113 8.55 22.52 5.23
CA VAL A 113 8.75 23.68 4.34
C VAL A 113 7.44 24.45 4.12
N SER A 114 6.33 23.74 3.94
CA SER A 114 5.00 24.37 3.79
C SER A 114 4.45 24.97 5.08
N ALA A 115 5.09 24.75 6.23
CA ALA A 115 4.79 25.45 7.47
C ALA A 115 5.59 26.75 7.64
N GLN A 116 6.65 26.95 6.85
CA GLN A 116 7.43 28.17 6.89
C GLN A 116 6.68 29.31 6.16
N PRO A 117 6.75 30.54 6.69
CA PRO A 117 6.23 31.71 5.98
C PRO A 117 6.97 31.89 4.65
N ASP A 118 6.31 32.48 3.66
CA ASP A 118 6.97 32.83 2.40
C ASP A 118 8.14 33.78 2.69
N SER A 119 9.36 33.35 2.34
CA SER A 119 10.51 34.23 2.32
C SER A 119 10.24 35.33 1.28
N LYS A 120 10.00 36.55 1.78
CA LYS A 120 9.83 37.77 0.97
C LYS A 120 11.07 38.08 0.16
#